data_AF-R6DUG8-F1
#
_entry.id   AF-R6DUG8-F1
#
_cell.length_a   1.000
_cell.length_b   1.000
_cell.length_c   1.000
_cell.angle_alpha   90.00
_cell.angle_beta   90.00
_cell.angle_gamma   90.00
#
_symmetry.space_group_name_H-M   'P 1'
#
loop_
_entity.id
_entity.type
_entity.pdbx_description
1 polymer ?
#
loop_
_entity_poly.entity_id
_entity_poly.type
_entity_poly.pdbx_seq_one_letter_code
_entity_poly.pdbx_strand_id
1 'polypeptide(L)'
;MSVSVITIAISFTLAVCSFISSVLTVVLNNRYLLKVKRMELQQKEMENTTLYVRNILENYLKYAGQSITLPDSSTEKEYGTYYFLALTYLPLELHPKLTELNAAIMEPNRAKATKLLEDLVPSITELLKKL
;
A
#
# COMPACT_ATOMS: atom_id res chain seq x y z
N MET A 1 12.75 19.89 67.07
CA MET A 1 12.36 20.47 65.77
C MET A 1 10.85 20.66 65.78
N SER A 2 10.34 21.86 65.46
CA SER A 2 8.91 22.13 65.48
C SER A 2 8.19 21.36 64.37
N VAL A 3 7.02 20.81 64.68
CA VAL A 3 6.18 19.98 63.77
C VAL A 3 6.01 20.64 62.40
N SER A 4 5.93 21.97 62.36
CA SER A 4 5.82 22.78 61.14
C SER A 4 6.97 22.57 60.15
N VAL A 5 8.21 22.40 60.62
CA VAL A 5 9.39 22.21 59.75
C VAL A 5 9.34 20.84 59.06
N ILE A 6 8.87 19.81 59.77
CA ILE A 6 8.72 18.44 59.23
C ILE A 6 7.62 18.42 58.16
N THR A 7 6.48 19.07 58.40
CA THR A 7 5.39 19.15 57.43
C THR A 7 5.83 19.86 56.14
N ILE A 8 6.57 20.96 56.24
CA ILE A 8 7.10 21.69 55.08
C ILE A 8 8.04 20.80 54.25
N ALA A 9 8.93 20.06 54.89
CA ALA A 9 9.87 19.17 54.20
C ALA A 9 9.16 18.04 53.43
N ILE A 10 8.12 17.44 54.03
CA ILE A 10 7.32 16.38 53.39
C ILE A 10 6.54 16.95 52.20
N SER A 11 5.85 18.07 52.38
CA SER A 11 5.09 18.71 51.30
C SER A 11 5.98 19.13 50.14
N PHE A 12 7.17 19.68 50.42
CA PHE A 12 8.14 20.03 49.38
C PHE A 12 8.63 18.81 48.61
N THR A 13 8.96 17.72 49.31
CA THR A 13 9.40 16.46 48.66
C THR A 13 8.30 15.89 47.77
N LEU A 14 7.06 15.84 48.25
CA LEU A 14 5.92 15.37 47.47
C LEU A 14 5.66 16.23 46.23
N ALA A 15 5.79 17.56 46.36
CA ALA A 15 5.64 18.48 45.25
C ALA A 15 6.72 18.26 44.17
N VAL A 16 7.97 18.11 44.58
CA VAL A 16 9.10 17.83 43.66
C VAL A 16 8.93 16.47 43.00
N CYS A 17 8.58 15.42 43.75
CA CYS A 17 8.33 14.09 43.20
C CYS A 17 7.18 14.09 42.19
N SER A 18 6.08 14.77 42.50
CA SER A 18 4.92 14.89 41.60
C SER A 18 5.27 15.65 40.31
N PHE A 19 6.04 16.74 40.43
CA PHE A 19 6.51 17.51 39.28
C PHE A 19 7.43 16.68 38.38
N ILE A 20 8.44 16.03 38.93
CA ILE A 20 9.37 15.17 38.17
C ILE A 20 8.62 14.01 37.53
N SER A 21 7.70 13.37 38.25
CA SER A 21 6.88 12.27 37.73
C SER A 21 6.02 12.73 36.55
N SER A 22 5.42 13.91 36.63
CA SER A 22 4.62 14.50 35.55
C SER A 22 5.47 14.78 34.32
N VAL A 23 6.66 15.38 34.50
CA VAL A 23 7.60 15.66 33.40
C VAL A 23 8.07 14.35 32.74
N LEU A 24 8.46 13.36 33.54
CA LEU A 24 8.92 12.07 33.03
C LEU A 24 7.81 11.36 32.25
N THR A 25 6.59 11.36 32.78
CA THR A 25 5.42 10.76 32.13
C THR A 25 5.15 11.41 30.78
N VAL A 26 5.19 12.74 30.69
CA VAL A 26 5.00 13.47 29.42
C VAL A 26 6.10 13.13 28.41
N VAL A 27 7.36 13.08 28.83
CA VAL A 27 8.49 12.75 27.94
C VAL A 27 8.39 11.31 27.42
N LEU A 28 8.10 10.35 28.30
CA LEU A 28 7.93 8.94 27.93
C LEU A 28 6.74 8.76 27.00
N ASN A 29 5.59 9.36 27.33
CA ASN A 29 4.39 9.28 26.51
C ASN A 29 4.61 9.88 25.13
N ASN A 30 5.23 11.06 25.04
CA ASN A 30 5.52 11.70 23.76
C ASN A 30 6.46 10.85 22.90
N ARG A 31 7.50 10.25 23.48
CA ARG A 31 8.40 9.34 22.76
C ARG A 31 7.68 8.11 22.24
N TYR A 32 6.85 7.49 23.07
CA TYR A 32 6.05 6.34 22.68
C TYR A 32 5.07 6.70 21.56
N LEU A 33 4.31 7.80 21.72
CA LEU A 33 3.34 8.27 20.74
C LEU A 33 3.98 8.60 19.40
N LEU A 34 5.16 9.25 19.39
CA LEU A 34 5.92 9.50 18.17
C LEU A 34 6.37 8.20 17.50
N LYS A 35 6.79 7.20 18.27
CA LYS A 35 7.18 5.89 17.73
C LYS A 35 5.99 5.18 17.09
N VAL A 36 4.84 5.13 17.78
CA VAL A 36 3.61 4.53 17.25
C VAL A 36 3.18 5.22 15.97
N LYS A 37 3.08 6.55 15.98
CA LYS A 37 2.68 7.33 14.80
C LYS A 37 3.62 7.13 13.61
N ARG A 38 4.93 6.97 13.85
CA ARG A 38 5.88 6.64 12.77
C ARG A 38 5.61 5.26 12.18
N MET A 39 5.36 4.25 13.02
CA MET A 39 5.04 2.90 12.55
C MET A 39 3.72 2.88 11.77
N GLU A 40 2.70 3.60 12.25
CA GLU A 40 1.41 3.76 11.53
C GLU A 40 1.59 4.43 10.16
N LEU A 41 2.42 5.47 10.06
CA LEU A 41 2.70 6.12 8.78
C LEU A 41 3.43 5.19 7.80
N GLN A 42 4.42 4.45 8.29
CA GLN A 42 5.14 3.47 7.46
C GLN A 42 4.23 2.34 7.00
N GLN A 43 3.39 1.81 7.89
CA GLN A 43 2.39 0.81 7.54
C GLN A 43 1.41 1.36 6.51
N LYS A 44 0.90 2.59 6.71
CA LYS A 44 0.00 3.23 5.77
C LYS A 44 0.62 3.45 4.38
N GLU A 45 1.90 3.82 4.33
CA GLU A 45 2.62 3.96 3.06
C GLU A 45 2.79 2.62 2.34
N MET A 46 3.13 1.57 3.08
CA MET A 46 3.19 0.20 2.55
C MET A 46 1.82 -0.28 2.06
N GLU A 47 0.77 -0.13 2.86
CA GLU A 47 -0.61 -0.48 2.50
C GLU A 47 -1.06 0.28 1.26
N ASN A 48 -0.82 1.60 1.19
CA ASN A 48 -1.15 2.41 0.03
C ASN A 48 -0.42 1.93 -1.23
N THR A 49 0.85 1.55 -1.11
CA THR A 49 1.64 1.03 -2.23
C THR A 49 1.11 -0.33 -2.69
N THR A 50 0.87 -1.26 -1.76
CA THR A 50 0.27 -2.57 -2.04
C THR A 50 -1.09 -2.42 -2.72
N LEU A 51 -1.96 -1.57 -2.18
CA LEU A 51 -3.29 -1.30 -2.74
C LEU A 51 -3.20 -0.65 -4.12
N TYR A 52 -2.24 0.25 -4.33
CA TYR A 52 -2.01 0.89 -5.62
C TYR A 52 -1.56 -0.12 -6.69
N VAL A 53 -0.57 -0.97 -6.39
CA VAL A 53 -0.12 -2.00 -7.34
C VAL A 53 -1.23 -3.02 -7.59
N ARG A 54 -1.95 -3.46 -6.54
CA ARG A 54 -3.12 -4.33 -6.71
C ARG A 54 -4.16 -3.73 -7.65
N ASN A 55 -4.48 -2.45 -7.48
CA ASN A 55 -5.41 -1.74 -8.35
C ASN A 55 -4.95 -1.71 -9.81
N ILE A 56 -3.65 -1.51 -10.07
CA ILE A 56 -3.08 -1.56 -11.41
C ILE A 56 -3.29 -2.94 -12.04
N LEU A 57 -2.95 -4.01 -11.31
CA LEU A 57 -3.02 -5.38 -11.83
C LEU A 57 -4.47 -5.84 -12.07
N GLU A 58 -5.38 -5.54 -11.14
CA GLU A 58 -6.81 -5.87 -11.28
C GLU A 58 -7.45 -5.12 -12.45
N ASN A 59 -7.15 -3.82 -12.60
CA ASN A 59 -7.68 -3.04 -13.72
C ASN A 59 -7.04 -3.43 -15.05
N TYR A 60 -5.75 -3.78 -15.09
CA TYR A 60 -5.13 -4.32 -16.29
C TYR A 60 -5.89 -5.56 -16.79
N LEU A 61 -6.14 -6.54 -15.92
CA LEU A 61 -6.91 -7.73 -16.28
C LEU A 61 -8.34 -7.40 -16.72
N LYS A 62 -9.02 -6.52 -15.99
CA LYS A 62 -10.38 -6.07 -16.31
C LYS A 62 -10.46 -5.45 -17.70
N TYR A 63 -9.63 -4.44 -17.97
CA TYR A 63 -9.67 -3.71 -19.24
C TYR A 63 -9.13 -4.55 -20.40
N ALA A 64 -8.16 -5.45 -20.17
CA ALA A 64 -7.76 -6.43 -21.19
C ALA A 64 -8.94 -7.34 -21.59
N GLY A 65 -9.68 -7.87 -20.62
CA GLY A 65 -10.88 -8.68 -20.88
C GLY A 65 -11.97 -7.90 -21.63
N GLN A 66 -12.20 -6.64 -21.25
CA GLN A 66 -13.14 -5.77 -21.93
C GLN A 66 -12.73 -5.47 -23.38
N SER A 67 -11.45 -5.16 -23.63
CA SER A 67 -10.90 -4.95 -24.98
C SER A 67 -11.06 -6.18 -25.88
N ILE A 68 -11.02 -7.39 -25.32
CA ILE A 68 -11.23 -8.63 -26.08
C ILE A 68 -12.72 -8.86 -26.39
N THR A 69 -13.59 -8.63 -25.41
CA THR A 69 -14.99 -9.07 -25.45
C THR A 69 -15.92 -8.04 -26.10
N LEU A 70 -15.86 -6.78 -25.64
CA LEU A 70 -16.72 -5.69 -26.09
C LEU A 70 -15.93 -4.38 -26.09
N PRO A 71 -15.01 -4.20 -27.07
CA PRO A 71 -14.19 -3.00 -27.13
C PRO A 71 -15.05 -1.77 -27.41
N ASP A 72 -14.73 -0.69 -26.70
CA ASP A 72 -15.29 0.63 -26.89
C ASP A 72 -14.22 1.69 -26.59
N SER A 73 -14.46 2.94 -27.00
CA SER A 73 -13.47 4.03 -26.85
C SER A 73 -13.02 4.29 -25.41
N SER A 74 -13.89 4.06 -24.42
CA SER A 74 -13.53 4.20 -23.01
C SER A 74 -12.66 3.04 -22.56
N THR A 75 -13.02 1.81 -22.95
CA THR A 75 -12.24 0.61 -22.69
C THR A 75 -10.85 0.69 -23.31
N GLU A 76 -10.70 1.19 -24.54
CA GLU A 76 -9.39 1.35 -25.20
C GLU A 76 -8.49 2.34 -24.46
N LYS A 77 -9.03 3.48 -24.03
CA LYS A 77 -8.30 4.49 -23.26
C LYS A 77 -7.81 3.93 -21.93
N GLU A 78 -8.69 3.26 -21.19
CA GLU A 78 -8.35 2.69 -19.90
C GLU A 78 -7.36 1.52 -20.07
N TYR A 79 -7.57 0.64 -21.06
CA TYR A 79 -6.64 -0.44 -21.37
C TYR A 79 -5.24 0.10 -21.66
N GLY A 80 -5.10 1.12 -22.52
CA GLY A 80 -3.81 1.74 -22.81
C GLY A 80 -3.14 2.30 -21.55
N THR A 81 -3.92 2.91 -20.65
CA THR A 81 -3.42 3.44 -19.36
C THR A 81 -2.87 2.31 -18.48
N TYR A 82 -3.69 1.27 -18.23
CA TYR A 82 -3.32 0.19 -17.33
C TYR A 82 -2.29 -0.77 -17.94
N TYR A 83 -2.17 -0.87 -19.26
CA TYR A 83 -1.14 -1.65 -19.93
C TYR A 83 0.27 -1.13 -19.62
N PHE A 84 0.52 0.17 -19.79
CA PHE A 84 1.84 0.74 -19.49
C PHE A 84 2.14 0.80 -18.00
N LEU A 85 1.12 0.97 -17.16
CA LEU A 85 1.28 0.82 -15.71
C LEU A 85 1.66 -0.63 -15.36
N ALA A 86 1.00 -1.63 -15.97
CA ALA A 86 1.34 -3.02 -15.75
C ALA A 86 2.79 -3.32 -16.16
N LEU A 87 3.27 -2.81 -17.31
CA LEU A 87 4.68 -2.92 -17.71
C LEU A 87 5.65 -2.26 -16.72
N THR A 88 5.21 -1.22 -16.02
CA THR A 88 6.05 -0.51 -15.03
C THR A 88 6.25 -1.31 -13.75
N TYR A 89 5.20 -2.00 -13.28
CA TYR A 89 5.20 -2.66 -11.97
C TYR A 89 5.37 -4.17 -12.03
N LEU A 90 5.15 -4.81 -13.18
CA LEU A 90 5.33 -6.25 -13.33
C LEU A 90 6.80 -6.63 -13.55
N PRO A 91 7.20 -7.83 -13.08
CA PRO A 91 8.52 -8.38 -13.36
C PRO A 91 8.81 -8.45 -14.86
N LEU A 92 10.07 -8.20 -15.23
CA LEU A 92 10.53 -8.16 -16.63
C LEU A 92 10.26 -9.48 -17.37
N GLU A 93 10.24 -10.60 -16.65
CA GLU A 93 9.97 -11.94 -17.19
C GLU A 93 8.54 -12.07 -17.77
N LEU A 94 7.61 -11.22 -17.33
CA LEU A 94 6.23 -11.22 -17.83
C LEU A 94 6.03 -10.26 -19.02
N HIS A 95 6.96 -9.34 -19.28
CA HIS A 95 6.84 -8.35 -20.36
C HIS A 95 6.59 -8.99 -21.75
N PRO A 96 7.24 -10.12 -22.13
CA PRO A 96 6.93 -10.80 -23.38
C PRO A 96 5.48 -11.26 -23.47
N LYS A 97 4.90 -11.77 -22.37
CA LYS A 97 3.49 -12.20 -22.34
C LYS A 97 2.53 -11.02 -22.47
N LEU A 98 2.83 -9.91 -21.79
CA LEU A 98 2.03 -8.69 -21.87
C LEU A 98 2.03 -8.08 -23.27
N THR A 99 3.21 -8.00 -23.88
CA THR A 99 3.38 -7.44 -25.24
C THR A 99 2.73 -8.33 -26.30
N GLU A 100 2.82 -9.66 -26.16
CA GLU A 100 2.12 -10.59 -27.06
C GLU A 100 0.59 -10.48 -26.92
N LEU A 101 0.08 -10.39 -25.69
CA LEU A 101 -1.35 -10.17 -25.45
C LEU A 101 -1.81 -8.84 -26.06
N ASN A 102 -1.05 -7.76 -25.84
CA ASN A 102 -1.36 -6.45 -26.44
C ASN A 102 -1.39 -6.52 -27.97
N ALA A 103 -0.42 -7.20 -28.60
CA ALA A 103 -0.42 -7.39 -30.05
C ALA A 103 -1.69 -8.13 -30.52
N ALA A 104 -2.11 -9.18 -29.81
CA ALA A 104 -3.33 -9.93 -30.14
C ALA A 104 -4.64 -9.14 -29.90
N ILE A 105 -4.62 -8.15 -29.01
CA ILE A 105 -5.73 -7.21 -28.78
C ILE A 105 -5.77 -6.16 -29.90
N MET A 106 -4.61 -5.61 -30.31
CA MET A 106 -4.51 -4.57 -31.35
C MET A 106 -4.74 -5.12 -32.76
N GLU A 107 -4.30 -6.34 -33.04
CA GLU A 107 -4.64 -7.10 -34.25
C GLU A 107 -5.69 -8.15 -33.86
N PRO A 108 -6.98 -7.79 -33.84
CA PRO A 108 -8.00 -8.46 -33.02
C PRO A 108 -8.19 -9.93 -33.41
N ASN A 109 -7.42 -10.79 -32.77
CA ASN A 109 -7.56 -12.24 -32.79
C ASN A 109 -8.10 -12.65 -31.44
N ARG A 110 -9.43 -12.56 -31.28
CA ARG A 110 -10.11 -12.79 -30.01
C ARG A 110 -9.75 -14.13 -29.39
N ALA A 111 -9.72 -15.21 -30.18
CA ALA A 111 -9.37 -16.52 -29.66
C ALA A 111 -7.93 -16.57 -29.11
N LYS A 112 -6.97 -15.97 -29.82
CA LYS A 112 -5.58 -15.87 -29.35
C LYS A 112 -5.49 -14.99 -28.10
N ALA A 113 -6.12 -13.82 -28.11
CA ALA A 113 -6.08 -12.87 -27.00
C ALA A 113 -6.72 -13.45 -25.73
N THR A 114 -7.88 -14.11 -25.84
CA THR A 114 -8.51 -14.80 -24.71
C THR A 114 -7.57 -15.84 -24.10
N LYS A 115 -6.97 -16.70 -24.94
CA LYS A 115 -6.04 -17.73 -24.45
C LYS A 115 -4.81 -17.11 -23.77
N LEU A 116 -4.20 -16.09 -24.38
CA LEU A 116 -3.05 -15.40 -23.79
C LEU A 116 -3.39 -14.72 -22.46
N LEU A 117 -4.60 -14.16 -22.33
CA LEU A 117 -5.06 -13.58 -21.07
C LEU A 117 -5.28 -14.67 -20.01
N GLU A 118 -5.92 -15.79 -20.35
CA GLU A 118 -6.10 -16.95 -19.46
C GLU A 118 -4.75 -17.51 -18.98
N ASP A 119 -3.75 -17.59 -19.87
CA ASP A 119 -2.39 -18.04 -19.55
C ASP A 119 -1.61 -17.04 -18.66
N LEU A 120 -1.96 -15.76 -18.69
CA LEU A 120 -1.32 -14.69 -17.92
C LEU A 120 -1.93 -14.53 -16.51
N VAL A 121 -3.23 -14.78 -16.35
CA VAL A 121 -3.97 -14.64 -15.09
C VAL A 121 -3.30 -15.37 -13.91
N PRO A 122 -2.82 -16.62 -14.02
CA PRO A 122 -2.15 -17.30 -12.92
C PRO A 122 -0.89 -16.58 -12.43
N SER A 123 -0.07 -16.06 -13.34
CA SER A 123 1.16 -15.33 -13.00
C SER A 123 0.84 -14.03 -12.25
N ILE A 124 -0.16 -13.27 -12.72
CA ILE A 124 -0.60 -12.04 -12.03
C ILE A 124 -1.27 -12.37 -10.68
N THR A 125 -2.04 -13.46 -10.61
CA THR A 125 -2.67 -13.92 -9.36
C THR A 125 -1.63 -14.29 -8.31
N GLU A 126 -0.53 -14.94 -8.71
CA GLU A 126 0.57 -15.25 -7.80
C GLU A 126 1.23 -13.99 -7.25
N LEU A 127 1.43 -12.97 -8.09
CA LEU A 127 1.95 -11.67 -7.66
C LEU A 127 0.99 -10.97 -6.69
N LEU A 128 -0.31 -10.96 -6.99
CA LEU A 128 -1.34 -10.39 -6.11
C LEU A 128 -1.41 -11.04 -4.73
N LYS A 129 -1.06 -12.33 -4.62
CA LYS A 129 -0.99 -13.06 -3.33
C LYS A 129 0.28 -12.73 -2.52
N LYS A 130 1.32 -12.20 -3.18
CA LYS A 130 2.60 -11.84 -2.56
C LYS A 130 2.67 -10.37 -2.13
N LEU A 131 1.78 -9.52 -2.65
CA LEU A 131 1.59 -8.12 -2.27
C LEU A 131 0.88 -7.97 -0.93
#